data_AF-B9Z8P7-F1
#
_entry.id   AF-B9Z8P7-F1
#
_cell.length_a   1.000
_cell.length_b   1.000
_cell.length_c   1.000
_cell.angle_alpha   90.00
_cell.angle_beta   90.00
_cell.angle_gamma   90.00
#
_symmetry.space_group_name_H-M   'P 1'
#
loop_
_entity.id
_entity.type
_entity.pdbx_description
1 polymer ?
#
loop_
_entity_poly.entity_id
_entity_poly.type
_entity_poly.pdbx_seq_one_letter_code
_entity_poly.pdbx_strand_id
1 'polypeptide(L)'
;MHDLGMTTEGQVKKITLGVIGAGETGTPLLQQLLSAPFVEVVGVADLNLELPGIDLARQHGVPVTRNFIEIAEQGNRVDIIIDMTGSRKVRDDLRRFMQFSGNLHTVIVHERVALLMLSLCAGKYVETRHGEQAY
;
A
#
# COMPACT_ATOMS: atom_id res chain seq x y z
N MET A 1 25.21 -9.94 -15.98
CA MET A 1 24.29 -10.60 -15.03
C MET A 1 24.43 -9.82 -13.73
N HIS A 2 23.51 -8.88 -13.47
CA HIS A 2 23.66 -7.91 -12.38
C HIS A 2 23.16 -8.53 -11.07
N ASP A 3 23.99 -8.39 -10.04
CA ASP A 3 23.75 -8.85 -8.67
C ASP A 3 22.56 -8.10 -8.05
N LEU A 4 21.47 -8.82 -7.79
CA LEU A 4 20.28 -8.31 -7.11
C LEU A 4 20.46 -8.48 -5.60
N GLY A 5 20.96 -7.43 -4.94
CA GLY A 5 20.59 -7.08 -3.56
C GLY A 5 20.70 -8.18 -2.49
N MET A 6 21.71 -9.04 -2.57
CA MET A 6 22.00 -10.03 -1.51
C MET A 6 22.52 -9.30 -0.27
N THR A 7 21.86 -9.46 0.88
CA THR A 7 22.46 -9.06 2.17
C THR A 7 23.47 -10.11 2.62
N THR A 8 24.36 -9.73 3.55
CA THR A 8 25.46 -10.55 4.09
C THR A 8 25.05 -11.90 4.69
N GLU A 9 23.75 -12.19 4.81
CA GLU A 9 23.18 -13.44 5.34
C GLU A 9 22.37 -14.24 4.31
N GLY A 10 22.43 -13.90 3.02
CA GLY A 10 21.72 -14.64 1.96
C GLY A 10 20.20 -14.42 1.94
N GLN A 11 19.69 -13.43 2.66
CA GLN A 11 18.30 -13.00 2.57
C GLN A 11 18.14 -11.92 1.50
N VAL A 12 17.16 -12.09 0.61
CA VAL A 12 16.74 -11.06 -0.33
C VAL A 12 16.11 -9.93 0.48
N LYS A 13 16.70 -8.72 0.42
CA LYS A 13 16.09 -7.54 1.02
C LYS A 13 14.72 -7.30 0.38
N LYS A 14 13.66 -7.33 1.18
CA LYS A 14 12.31 -7.01 0.74
C LYS A 14 12.01 -5.53 0.92
N ILE A 15 11.11 -5.03 0.08
CA ILE A 15 10.50 -3.71 0.23
C ILE A 15 9.21 -3.88 1.04
N THR A 16 9.11 -3.18 2.15
CA THR A 16 7.97 -3.26 3.07
C THR A 16 6.91 -2.21 2.72
N LEU A 17 5.66 -2.65 2.59
CA LEU A 17 4.58 -1.85 2.05
C LEU A 17 3.35 -1.85 2.96
N GLY A 18 2.78 -0.68 3.20
CA GLY A 18 1.42 -0.51 3.67
C GLY A 18 0.47 -0.15 2.54
N VAL A 19 -0.76 -0.67 2.53
CA VAL A 19 -1.78 -0.33 1.52
C VAL A 19 -3.01 0.25 2.20
N ILE A 20 -3.53 1.37 1.70
CA ILE A 20 -4.73 2.03 2.21
C ILE A 20 -5.73 2.15 1.07
N GLY A 21 -6.97 1.67 1.27
CA GLY A 21 -7.96 1.51 0.22
C GLY A 21 -7.81 0.18 -0.49
N ALA A 22 -8.69 -0.77 -0.16
CA ALA A 22 -8.69 -2.15 -0.64
C ALA A 22 -9.95 -2.50 -1.45
N GLY A 23 -10.58 -1.49 -2.05
CA GLY A 23 -11.74 -1.64 -2.94
C GLY A 23 -11.39 -2.22 -4.31
N GLU A 24 -12.34 -2.12 -5.25
CA GLU A 24 -12.23 -2.70 -6.60
C GLU A 24 -10.96 -2.24 -7.34
N THR A 25 -10.62 -0.96 -7.25
CA THR A 25 -9.43 -0.39 -7.91
C THR A 25 -8.12 -0.83 -7.25
N GLY A 26 -8.11 -0.98 -5.92
CA GLY A 26 -6.90 -1.32 -5.15
C GLY A 26 -6.57 -2.81 -5.13
N THR A 27 -7.60 -3.67 -5.24
CA THR A 27 -7.44 -5.13 -5.14
C THR A 27 -6.49 -5.74 -6.19
N PRO A 28 -6.55 -5.36 -7.49
CA PRO A 28 -5.61 -5.86 -8.50
C PRO A 28 -4.15 -5.52 -8.17
N LEU A 29 -3.90 -4.31 -7.68
CA LEU A 29 -2.56 -3.91 -7.24
C LEU A 29 -2.11 -4.75 -6.06
N LEU A 30 -2.97 -4.90 -5.03
CA LEU A 30 -2.67 -5.71 -3.87
C LEU A 30 -2.32 -7.16 -4.25
N GLN A 31 -3.05 -7.77 -5.18
CA GLN A 31 -2.74 -9.11 -5.70
C GLN A 31 -1.33 -9.18 -6.30
N GLN A 32 -0.93 -8.18 -7.08
CA GLN A 32 0.42 -8.14 -7.66
C GLN A 32 1.50 -7.98 -6.58
N LEU A 33 1.25 -7.12 -5.58
CA LEU A 33 2.17 -6.90 -4.47
C LEU A 33 2.38 -8.17 -3.63
N LEU A 34 1.28 -8.87 -3.29
CA LEU A 34 1.34 -10.11 -2.52
C LEU A 34 2.05 -11.26 -3.26
N SER A 35 2.06 -11.22 -4.60
CA SER A 35 2.71 -12.24 -5.44
C SER A 35 4.19 -11.95 -5.69
N ALA A 36 4.68 -10.75 -5.34
CA ALA A 36 6.05 -10.33 -5.65
C ALA A 36 7.03 -10.80 -4.54
N PRO A 37 8.04 -11.63 -4.86
CA PRO A 37 8.92 -12.22 -3.85
C PRO A 37 9.83 -11.20 -3.14
N PHE A 38 10.01 -10.03 -3.73
CA PHE A 38 10.81 -8.92 -3.18
C PHE A 38 9.94 -7.90 -2.41
N VAL A 39 8.67 -8.20 -2.17
CA VAL A 39 7.72 -7.35 -1.45
C VAL A 39 7.26 -8.05 -0.17
N GLU A 40 7.04 -7.25 0.86
CA GLU A 40 6.32 -7.64 2.07
C GLU A 40 5.22 -6.63 2.34
N VAL A 41 3.97 -7.07 2.31
CA VAL A 41 2.84 -6.20 2.69
C VAL A 41 2.64 -6.33 4.20
N VAL A 42 2.90 -5.25 4.93
CA VAL A 42 2.89 -5.23 6.41
C VAL A 42 1.52 -4.89 7.00
N GLY A 43 0.60 -4.39 6.17
CA GLY A 43 -0.75 -4.09 6.59
C GLY A 43 -1.61 -3.54 5.45
N VAL A 44 -2.92 -3.79 5.55
CA VAL A 44 -3.93 -3.25 4.64
C VAL A 44 -5.01 -2.53 5.45
N ALA A 45 -5.32 -1.30 5.09
CA ALA A 45 -6.34 -0.50 5.75
C ALA A 45 -7.51 -0.18 4.82
N ASP A 46 -8.73 -0.41 5.29
CA ASP A 46 -9.96 0.07 4.66
C ASP A 46 -11.07 0.21 5.72
N LEU A 47 -11.99 1.16 5.53
CA LEU A 47 -13.14 1.32 6.42
C LEU A 47 -14.10 0.14 6.31
N ASN A 48 -14.27 -0.40 5.10
CA ASN A 48 -15.09 -1.57 4.83
C ASN A 48 -14.22 -2.84 4.80
N LEU A 49 -14.26 -3.60 5.88
CA LEU A 49 -13.52 -4.86 6.02
C LEU A 49 -14.16 -6.07 5.32
N GLU A 50 -15.21 -5.86 4.52
CA GLU A 50 -15.88 -6.87 3.70
C GLU A 50 -15.48 -6.76 2.21
N LEU A 51 -14.52 -5.90 1.88
CA LEU A 51 -14.08 -5.71 0.50
C LEU A 51 -13.20 -6.87 0.02
N PRO A 52 -13.19 -7.16 -1.30
CA PRO A 52 -12.38 -8.24 -1.88
C PRO A 52 -10.89 -8.14 -1.53
N GLY A 53 -10.32 -6.92 -1.51
CA GLY A 53 -8.92 -6.71 -1.16
C GLY A 53 -8.61 -7.01 0.31
N ILE A 54 -9.59 -6.83 1.21
CA ILE A 54 -9.43 -7.17 2.63
C ILE A 54 -9.43 -8.68 2.81
N ASP A 55 -10.34 -9.39 2.15
CA ASP A 55 -10.35 -10.86 2.19
C ASP A 55 -9.08 -11.45 1.58
N LEU A 56 -8.61 -10.87 0.49
CA LEU A 56 -7.34 -11.24 -0.13
C LEU A 56 -6.16 -11.07 0.83
N ALA A 57 -6.08 -9.94 1.54
CA ALA A 57 -5.04 -9.68 2.54
C ALA A 57 -5.06 -10.73 3.67
N ARG A 58 -6.26 -11.03 4.21
CA ARG A 58 -6.44 -12.05 5.26
C ARG A 58 -5.99 -13.43 4.82
N GLN A 59 -6.33 -13.83 3.59
CA GLN A 59 -5.91 -15.12 3.03
C GLN A 59 -4.38 -15.27 2.95
N HIS A 60 -3.67 -14.15 2.79
CA HIS A 60 -2.20 -14.10 2.77
C HIS A 60 -1.59 -13.84 4.17
N GLY A 61 -2.39 -13.84 5.23
CA GLY A 61 -1.93 -13.60 6.60
C GLY A 61 -1.52 -12.16 6.89
N VAL A 62 -1.89 -11.21 6.03
CA VAL A 62 -1.56 -9.79 6.21
C VAL A 62 -2.54 -9.15 7.21
N PRO A 63 -2.04 -8.40 8.23
CA PRO A 63 -2.90 -7.67 9.15
C PRO A 63 -3.81 -6.67 8.43
N VAL A 64 -5.07 -6.60 8.85
CA VAL A 64 -6.04 -5.64 8.32
C VAL A 64 -6.56 -4.73 9.42
N THR A 65 -6.78 -3.46 9.11
CA THR A 65 -7.25 -2.45 10.07
C THR A 65 -8.25 -1.48 9.43
N ARG A 66 -9.07 -0.83 10.27
CA ARG A 66 -9.88 0.33 9.85
C ARG A 66 -9.15 1.65 10.00
N ASN A 67 -8.04 1.66 10.74
CA ASN A 67 -7.28 2.86 11.04
C ASN A 67 -5.95 2.83 10.30
N PHE A 68 -5.88 3.53 9.17
CA PHE A 68 -4.67 3.57 8.35
C PHE A 68 -3.45 4.20 9.05
N ILE A 69 -3.65 4.98 10.12
CA ILE A 69 -2.54 5.54 10.91
C ILE A 69 -1.75 4.44 11.61
N GLU A 70 -2.38 3.31 11.98
CA GLU A 70 -1.69 2.17 12.61
C GLU A 70 -0.59 1.59 11.70
N ILE A 71 -0.74 1.73 10.38
CA ILE A 71 0.30 1.34 9.42
C ILE A 71 1.46 2.33 9.47
N ALA A 72 1.17 3.63 9.49
CA ALA A 72 2.18 4.69 9.57
C ALA A 72 2.96 4.68 10.90
N GLU A 73 2.29 4.31 11.99
CA GLU A 73 2.89 4.18 13.33
C GLU A 73 3.98 3.10 13.43
N GLN A 74 4.03 2.17 12.47
CA GLN A 74 5.12 1.19 12.38
C GLN A 74 6.48 1.82 12.00
N GLY A 75 6.48 3.09 11.57
CA GLY A 75 7.69 3.89 11.36
C GLY A 75 8.64 3.28 10.33
N ASN A 76 9.92 3.17 10.68
CA ASN A 76 10.98 2.68 9.78
C ASN A 76 10.82 1.19 9.37
N ARG A 77 9.81 0.49 9.86
CA ARG A 77 9.44 -0.85 9.40
C ARG A 77 8.62 -0.84 8.10
N VAL A 78 8.23 0.34 7.62
CA VAL A 78 7.45 0.53 6.39
C VAL A 78 8.21 1.45 5.45
N ASP A 79 8.68 0.91 4.33
CA ASP A 79 9.37 1.69 3.31
C ASP A 79 8.40 2.56 2.51
N ILE A 80 7.21 2.02 2.18
CA ILE A 80 6.24 2.71 1.32
C ILE A 80 4.82 2.53 1.86
N ILE A 81 4.04 3.62 1.87
CA ILE A 81 2.58 3.57 2.04
C ILE A 81 1.93 3.92 0.70
N ILE A 82 1.10 3.03 0.17
CA ILE A 82 0.33 3.24 -1.06
C ILE A 82 -1.10 3.62 -0.68
N ASP A 83 -1.46 4.88 -0.89
CA ASP A 83 -2.81 5.42 -0.68
C ASP A 83 -3.62 5.30 -1.97
N MET A 84 -4.54 4.35 -2.01
CA MET A 84 -5.47 4.05 -3.10
C MET A 84 -6.89 4.58 -2.82
N THR A 85 -7.07 5.46 -1.84
CA THR A 85 -8.41 5.94 -1.44
C THR A 85 -8.92 7.08 -2.33
N GLY A 86 -8.00 7.86 -2.91
CA GLY A 86 -8.30 9.15 -3.54
C GLY A 86 -8.72 10.25 -2.55
N SER A 87 -8.80 9.94 -1.25
CA SER A 87 -9.28 10.86 -0.23
C SER A 87 -8.27 11.97 0.03
N ARG A 88 -8.73 13.22 -0.03
CA ARG A 88 -7.93 14.37 0.42
C ARG A 88 -7.63 14.28 1.91
N LYS A 89 -8.56 13.74 2.72
CA LYS A 89 -8.39 13.61 4.16
C LYS A 89 -7.30 12.60 4.52
N VAL A 90 -7.30 11.40 3.93
CA VAL A 90 -6.24 10.39 4.15
C VAL A 90 -4.86 10.96 3.83
N ARG A 91 -4.74 11.62 2.67
CA ARG A 91 -3.51 12.28 2.24
C ARG A 91 -3.01 13.35 3.20
N ASP A 92 -3.91 14.22 3.68
CA ASP A 92 -3.58 15.29 4.61
C ASP A 92 -3.18 14.73 5.98
N ASP A 93 -3.90 13.72 6.46
CA ASP A 93 -3.64 13.08 7.76
C ASP A 93 -2.33 12.31 7.76
N LEU A 94 -2.04 11.53 6.71
CA LEU A 94 -0.73 10.87 6.55
C LEU A 94 0.41 11.90 6.54
N ARG A 95 0.28 12.98 5.76
CA ARG A 95 1.31 14.02 5.70
C ARG A 95 1.56 14.65 7.06
N ARG A 96 0.49 15.00 7.79
CA ARG A 96 0.59 15.57 9.14
C ARG A 96 1.25 14.57 10.10
N PHE A 97 0.86 13.30 10.04
CA PHE A 97 1.45 12.26 10.88
C PHE A 97 2.95 12.08 10.60
N MET A 98 3.37 12.02 9.33
CA MET A 98 4.80 11.87 8.99
C MET A 98 5.62 13.07 9.48
N GLN A 99 5.08 14.28 9.37
CA GLN A 99 5.72 15.49 9.92
C GLN A 99 5.81 15.46 11.45
N PHE A 100 4.72 15.10 12.12
CA PHE A 100 4.66 15.03 13.58
C PHE A 100 5.58 13.97 14.16
N SER A 101 5.61 12.78 13.56
CA SER A 101 6.45 11.65 13.99
C SER A 101 7.93 11.82 13.61
N GLY A 102 8.27 12.78 12.75
CA GLY A 102 9.62 12.92 12.20
C GLY A 102 10.02 11.75 11.29
N ASN A 103 9.06 11.04 10.71
CA ASN A 103 9.33 9.94 9.81
C ASN A 103 9.79 10.47 8.44
N LEU A 104 11.09 10.33 8.18
CA LEU A 104 11.75 10.68 6.92
C LEU A 104 12.10 9.45 6.07
N HIS A 105 11.79 8.26 6.56
CA HIS A 105 12.09 6.98 5.92
C HIS A 105 11.00 6.58 4.94
N THR A 106 9.74 6.60 5.40
CA THR A 106 8.59 6.09 4.64
C THR A 106 8.19 7.05 3.52
N VAL A 107 8.04 6.52 2.30
CA VAL A 107 7.53 7.26 1.15
C VAL A 107 6.04 7.01 0.96
N ILE A 108 5.26 8.08 0.76
CA ILE A 108 3.84 7.96 0.43
C ILE A 108 3.66 7.99 -1.09
N VAL A 109 3.12 6.92 -1.65
CA VAL A 109 2.69 6.83 -3.04
C VAL A 109 1.20 7.14 -3.10
N HIS A 110 0.86 8.22 -3.80
CA HIS A 110 -0.52 8.62 -3.99
C HIS A 110 -1.20 7.83 -5.12
N GLU A 111 -2.50 7.60 -5.00
CA GLU A 111 -3.36 6.87 -5.94
C GLU A 111 -3.08 7.22 -7.41
N ARG A 112 -3.00 8.51 -7.77
CA ARG A 112 -2.72 8.93 -9.15
C ARG A 112 -1.43 8.34 -9.73
N VAL A 113 -0.39 8.19 -8.91
CA VAL A 113 0.88 7.57 -9.33
C VAL A 113 0.69 6.06 -9.49
N ALA A 114 0.01 5.42 -8.55
CA ALA A 114 -0.28 3.98 -8.62
C ALA A 114 -1.14 3.63 -9.85
N LEU A 115 -2.20 4.41 -10.11
CA LEU A 115 -3.06 4.26 -11.29
C LEU A 115 -2.32 4.50 -12.60
N LEU A 116 -1.42 5.48 -12.64
CA LEU A 116 -0.57 5.70 -13.80
C LEU A 116 0.30 4.45 -14.07
N MET A 117 0.96 3.92 -13.04
CA MET A 117 1.78 2.72 -13.17
C MET A 117 0.96 1.51 -13.61
N LEU A 118 -0.20 1.27 -12.98
CA LEU A 118 -1.12 0.20 -13.37
C LEU A 118 -1.58 0.35 -14.84
N SER A 119 -1.92 1.57 -15.25
CA SER A 119 -2.36 1.86 -16.62
C SER A 119 -1.24 1.60 -17.64
N LEU A 120 -0.01 2.03 -17.32
CA LEU A 120 1.16 1.80 -18.16
C LEU A 120 1.48 0.29 -18.27
N CYS A 121 1.41 -0.44 -17.16
CA CYS A 121 1.62 -1.89 -17.15
C CYS A 121 0.52 -2.65 -17.90
N ALA A 122 -0.73 -2.20 -17.81
CA ALA A 122 -1.86 -2.81 -18.50
C ALA A 122 -1.94 -2.43 -19.99
N GLY A 123 -1.17 -1.43 -20.44
CA GLY A 123 -1.26 -0.89 -21.80
C GLY A 123 -2.57 -0.17 -22.11
N LYS A 124 -3.37 0.16 -21.09
CA LYS A 124 -4.65 0.88 -21.22
C LYS A 124 -4.95 1.64 -19.94
N TYR A 125 -5.73 2.72 -20.06
CA TYR A 125 -6.17 3.48 -18.89
C TYR A 125 -7.02 2.61 -17.95
N VAL A 126 -6.65 2.57 -16.68
CA VAL A 126 -7.42 1.93 -15.61
C VAL A 126 -8.33 2.99 -15.00
N GLU A 127 -9.63 2.86 -15.23
CA GLU A 127 -10.64 3.73 -14.62
C GLU A 127 -10.80 3.41 -13.14
N THR A 128 -10.99 4.45 -12.33
CA THR A 128 -11.33 4.29 -10.92
C THR A 128 -12.81 4.02 -10.76
N ARG A 129 -13.15 3.07 -9.90
CA ARG A 129 -14.52 2.86 -9.43
C ARG A 129 -14.63 3.37 -8.02
N HIS A 130 -14.78 4.70 -7.88
CA HIS A 130 -15.05 5.28 -6.57
C HIS A 130 -16.51 5.05 -6.22
N GLY A 131 -16.77 4.15 -5.27
CA GLY A 131 -17.92 4.32 -4.38
C GLY A 131 -17.56 5.45 -3.41
N GLU A 132 -18.46 6.41 -3.17
CA GLU A 132 -18.26 7.46 -2.17
C GLU A 132 -18.15 6.84 -0.77
N GLN A 133 -16.94 6.45 -0.37
CA GLN A 133 -16.64 6.11 1.00
C GLN A 133 -16.04 7.34 1.66
N ALA A 134 -16.75 7.90 2.63
CA ALA A 134 -16.26 9.02 3.42
C ALA A 134 -15.17 8.52 4.38
N TYR A 135 -13.92 8.82 4.04
CA TYR A 135 -12.75 8.71 4.93
C TYR A 135 -12.59 9.97 5.77
#